data_AF-A0A8C7YFD7-F1
#
_entry.id   AF-A0A8C7YFD7-F1
#
_cell.length_a   1.000
_cell.length_b   1.000
_cell.length_c   1.000
_cell.angle_alpha   90.00
_cell.angle_beta   90.00
_cell.angle_gamma   90.00
#
_symmetry.space_group_name_H-M   'P 1'
#
loop_
_entity.id
_entity.type
_entity.pdbx_description
1 polymer ?
#
loop_
_entity_poly.entity_id
_entity_poly.type
_entity_poly.pdbx_seq_one_letter_code
_entity_poly.pdbx_strand_id
1 'polypeptide(L)'
;MEVAVTYLTHACMELRLGNRKCLLDPWLTGPAFARGWWLLHEPPADWKQRLCSADLIYISHMHSDHLSYPTLKILSEKRPDIPIYVGDTSRPVFWNLEQSKVQLTNINVVPFGVWQNVDEQLRFMILMDGIHPEMDTCIIFDYKGHLILNTVDCTRPNGGKLPLKVDLMMSDFAGGASGFPMTFYGGKYTDAWKASFIKNERKKLLNYKAQMVKSLQPKIYCPFAGYFVEAHPSDKYIKDTNIKNKAEDLNALINKLAPNILTWTPLPGAVLDLGLALRDPRDRNWITAPPAGVKLYKDSWEMDLYLKELNRAIGHEVFKHRSWIQFYYSWAGFRDYNLVVRVIETDDRFEALADGFDYLVDFLDLSFPAARPEREHAYLEVGLLYKSGLQQWYWVNYHINGEQLTSPSKVLRQDLITLLPPEHG
;
A
#
# COMPACT_ATOMS: atom_id res chain seq x y z
N MET A 1 21.90 -2.06 23.03
CA MET A 1 21.38 -3.33 22.49
C MET A 1 22.02 -3.53 21.12
N GLU A 2 22.58 -4.71 20.87
CA GLU A 2 23.32 -5.00 19.64
C GLU A 2 22.40 -5.21 18.43
N VAL A 3 21.32 -5.98 18.62
CA VAL A 3 20.32 -6.26 17.58
C VAL A 3 18.96 -5.87 18.14
N ALA A 4 18.35 -4.81 17.61
CA ALA A 4 17.07 -4.32 18.09
C ALA A 4 16.15 -3.91 16.94
N VAL A 5 14.85 -4.10 17.15
CA VAL A 5 13.80 -3.72 16.18
C VAL A 5 12.83 -2.77 16.86
N THR A 6 12.66 -1.58 16.30
CA THR A 6 11.71 -0.57 16.77
C THR A 6 10.57 -0.46 15.77
N TYR A 7 9.33 -0.56 16.23
CA TYR A 7 8.17 -0.32 15.39
C TYR A 7 7.77 1.15 15.40
N LEU A 8 7.55 1.73 14.21
CA LEU A 8 7.11 3.12 14.08
C LEU A 8 5.62 3.18 13.80
N THR A 9 5.18 2.63 12.67
CA THR A 9 3.75 2.54 12.28
C THR A 9 3.64 1.68 11.01
N HIS A 10 2.46 1.10 10.74
CA HIS A 10 2.20 0.27 9.55
C HIS A 10 3.37 -0.66 9.17
N ALA A 11 3.97 -0.53 7.98
CA ALA A 11 5.12 -1.30 7.52
C ALA A 11 6.48 -0.66 7.90
N CYS A 12 6.49 0.42 8.68
CA CYS A 12 7.70 1.13 9.06
C CYS A 12 8.36 0.55 10.32
N MET A 13 9.53 -0.05 10.11
CA MET A 13 10.39 -0.64 11.14
C MET A 13 11.80 -0.03 11.08
N GLU A 14 12.39 0.25 12.23
CA GLU A 14 13.82 0.56 12.37
C GLU A 14 14.55 -0.68 12.90
N LEU A 15 15.54 -1.18 12.16
CA LEU A 15 16.47 -2.21 12.60
C LEU A 15 17.78 -1.55 13.04
N ARG A 16 18.16 -1.72 14.31
CA ARG A 16 19.51 -1.42 14.78
C ARG A 16 20.33 -2.70 14.79
N LEU A 17 21.37 -2.73 13.95
CA LEU A 17 22.28 -3.86 13.74
C LEU A 17 23.71 -3.37 14.02
N GLY A 18 24.14 -3.50 15.27
CA GLY A 18 25.37 -2.88 15.78
C GLY A 18 25.27 -1.35 15.77
N ASN A 19 26.16 -0.71 15.03
CA ASN A 19 26.16 0.75 14.83
C ASN A 19 25.30 1.21 13.64
N ARG A 20 24.72 0.29 12.86
CA ARG A 20 23.89 0.61 11.69
C ARG A 20 22.41 0.67 12.05
N LYS A 21 21.71 1.64 11.45
CA LYS A 21 20.25 1.77 11.49
C LYS A 21 19.67 1.65 10.09
N CYS A 22 18.85 0.64 9.87
CA CYS A 22 18.12 0.43 8.63
C CYS A 22 16.65 0.78 8.86
N LEU A 23 16.05 1.61 8.00
CA LEU A 23 14.62 1.88 8.05
C LEU A 23 13.91 1.18 6.89
N LEU A 24 12.79 0.52 7.15
CA LEU A 24 12.00 -0.18 6.14
C LEU A 24 10.70 0.61 5.91
N ASP A 25 10.26 0.75 4.66
CA ASP A 25 8.95 1.26 4.23
C ASP A 25 8.41 2.48 5.03
N PRO A 26 9.07 3.65 4.96
CA PRO A 26 8.75 4.78 5.82
C PRO A 26 7.48 5.54 5.39
N TRP A 27 6.30 5.00 5.69
CA TRP A 27 5.05 5.76 5.72
C TRP A 27 4.80 6.35 7.11
N LEU A 28 5.27 7.58 7.31
CA LEU A 28 5.25 8.27 8.62
C LEU A 28 4.32 9.49 8.66
N THR A 29 3.83 9.93 7.50
CA THR A 29 2.85 11.01 7.43
C THR A 29 2.03 10.94 6.15
N GLY A 30 0.91 11.66 6.15
CA GLY A 30 0.00 11.77 5.02
C GLY A 30 -0.82 10.51 4.73
N PRO A 31 -1.69 10.60 3.73
CA PRO A 31 -2.52 9.48 3.28
C PRO A 31 -1.77 8.55 2.31
N ALA A 32 -2.36 7.37 2.11
CA ALA A 32 -2.03 6.42 1.05
C ALA A 32 -3.27 6.16 0.16
N PHE A 33 -3.04 5.59 -1.03
CA PHE A 33 -4.04 5.19 -2.03
C PHE A 33 -5.09 6.26 -2.30
N ALA A 34 -4.64 7.41 -2.81
CA ALA A 34 -5.51 8.54 -3.16
C ALA A 34 -6.42 9.02 -2.00
N ARG A 35 -5.93 8.95 -0.75
CA ARG A 35 -6.66 9.31 0.50
C ARG A 35 -7.66 8.29 0.99
N GLY A 36 -7.74 7.11 0.37
CA GLY A 36 -8.53 6.02 0.90
C GLY A 36 -7.98 5.52 2.23
N TRP A 37 -6.65 5.56 2.43
CA TRP A 37 -6.01 5.05 3.64
C TRP A 37 -5.26 6.12 4.42
N TRP A 38 -5.36 5.99 5.74
CA TRP A 38 -4.71 6.86 6.70
C TRP A 38 -4.03 6.03 7.78
N LEU A 39 -2.94 6.56 8.35
CA LEU A 39 -2.24 5.91 9.45
C LEU A 39 -3.19 5.70 10.63
N LEU A 40 -3.28 4.45 11.10
CA LEU A 40 -4.02 4.10 12.31
C LEU A 40 -3.21 4.47 13.56
N HIS A 41 -1.92 4.21 13.53
CA HIS A 41 -0.99 4.50 14.62
C HIS A 41 -0.39 5.89 14.49
N GLU A 42 -0.20 6.54 15.65
CA GLU A 42 0.59 7.76 15.75
C GLU A 42 2.08 7.37 15.75
N PRO A 43 2.89 7.82 14.77
CA PRO A 43 4.32 7.52 14.77
C PRO A 43 5.00 8.12 16.01
N PRO A 44 6.09 7.51 16.53
CA PRO A 44 6.85 8.05 17.66
C PRO A 44 7.26 9.51 17.45
N ALA A 45 7.24 10.34 18.49
CA ALA A 45 7.52 11.78 18.35
C ALA A 45 8.89 12.10 17.73
N ASP A 46 9.87 11.20 17.86
CA ASP A 46 11.21 11.31 17.31
C ASP A 46 11.34 10.73 15.88
N TRP A 47 10.25 10.34 15.22
CA TRP A 47 10.28 9.68 13.90
C TRP A 47 11.07 10.46 12.85
N LYS A 48 10.99 11.80 12.85
CA LYS A 48 11.75 12.66 11.92
C LYS A 48 13.26 12.52 12.13
N GLN A 49 13.68 12.46 13.39
CA GLN A 49 15.09 12.27 13.75
C GLN A 49 15.53 10.86 13.35
N ARG A 50 14.73 9.83 13.63
CA ARG A 50 15.00 8.45 13.23
C ARG A 50 15.20 8.34 11.72
N LEU A 51 14.24 8.86 10.96
CA LEU A 51 14.26 8.92 9.49
C LEU A 51 15.55 9.54 8.94
N CYS A 52 15.97 10.69 9.47
CA CYS A 52 17.18 11.39 8.99
C CYS A 52 18.50 10.78 9.52
N SER A 53 18.43 9.96 10.58
CA SER A 53 19.58 9.32 11.21
C SER A 53 19.82 7.89 10.74
N ALA A 54 18.97 7.35 9.88
CA ALA A 54 19.16 6.04 9.28
C ALA A 54 20.43 6.04 8.40
N ASP A 55 21.15 4.91 8.42
CA ASP A 55 22.29 4.66 7.54
C ASP A 55 21.84 4.23 6.15
N LEU A 56 20.70 3.53 6.08
CA LEU A 56 20.07 3.13 4.82
C LEU A 56 18.56 2.98 4.99
N ILE A 57 17.85 3.07 3.86
CA ILE A 57 16.41 2.80 3.77
C ILE A 57 16.18 1.68 2.76
N TYR A 58 15.28 0.75 3.08
CA TYR A 58 14.71 -0.18 2.12
C TYR A 58 13.27 0.20 1.84
N ILE A 59 12.88 0.20 0.57
CA ILE A 59 11.49 0.35 0.14
C ILE A 59 11.09 -0.88 -0.65
N SER A 60 10.06 -1.59 -0.17
CA SER A 60 9.64 -2.87 -0.71
C SER A 60 9.05 -2.78 -2.11
N HIS A 61 8.16 -1.82 -2.35
CA HIS A 61 7.44 -1.67 -3.61
C HIS A 61 6.79 -0.28 -3.72
N MET A 62 6.13 -0.01 -4.85
CA MET A 62 5.67 1.33 -5.24
C MET A 62 4.39 1.83 -4.56
N HIS A 63 3.69 1.02 -3.77
CA HIS A 63 2.45 1.44 -3.13
C HIS A 63 2.70 2.52 -2.08
N SER A 64 1.80 3.50 -1.99
CA SER A 64 2.01 4.74 -1.23
C SER A 64 2.08 4.60 0.30
N ASP A 65 1.64 3.47 0.84
CA ASP A 65 1.76 3.05 2.24
C ASP A 65 3.11 2.40 2.56
N HIS A 66 3.95 2.16 1.55
CA HIS A 66 5.35 1.74 1.67
C HIS A 66 6.30 2.81 1.11
N LEU A 67 5.98 3.34 -0.07
CA LEU A 67 6.62 4.46 -0.75
C LEU A 67 5.84 5.76 -0.51
N SER A 68 6.00 6.35 0.68
CA SER A 68 5.31 7.58 1.05
C SER A 68 6.06 8.83 0.55
N TYR A 69 5.64 9.40 -0.57
CA TYR A 69 6.17 10.70 -1.05
C TYR A 69 6.06 11.85 -0.04
N PRO A 70 4.97 11.99 0.77
CA PRO A 70 4.93 12.97 1.86
C PRO A 70 6.07 12.80 2.87
N THR A 71 6.40 11.55 3.22
CA THR A 71 7.52 11.24 4.13
C THR A 71 8.87 11.49 3.44
N LEU A 72 9.02 11.05 2.20
CA LEU A 72 10.25 11.23 1.42
C LEU A 72 10.56 12.69 1.11
N LYS A 73 9.55 13.56 0.96
CA LYS A 73 9.76 15.00 0.81
C LYS A 73 10.50 15.58 2.02
N ILE A 74 10.02 15.26 3.23
CA ILE A 74 10.66 15.68 4.49
C ILE A 74 12.09 15.13 4.61
N LEU A 75 12.31 13.88 4.17
CA LEU A 75 13.63 13.28 4.12
C LEU A 75 14.55 14.02 3.14
N SER A 76 14.10 14.26 1.90
CA SER A 76 14.89 14.90 0.84
C SER A 76 15.33 16.32 1.18
N GLU A 77 14.54 17.05 1.97
CA GLU A 77 14.89 18.39 2.44
C GLU A 77 16.06 18.39 3.45
N LYS A 78 16.34 17.23 4.08
CA LYS A 78 17.35 17.12 5.16
C LYS A 78 18.52 16.20 4.83
N ARG A 79 18.26 15.09 4.14
CA ARG A 79 19.20 14.00 3.82
C ARG A 79 18.87 13.40 2.45
N PRO A 80 19.01 14.18 1.35
CA PRO A 80 18.74 13.67 -0.01
C PRO A 80 19.74 12.58 -0.45
N ASP A 81 20.89 12.50 0.23
CA ASP A 81 22.03 11.62 -0.02
C ASP A 81 21.91 10.23 0.61
N ILE A 82 20.90 10.00 1.46
CA ILE A 82 20.75 8.74 2.18
C ILE A 82 20.64 7.56 1.20
N PRO A 83 21.40 6.47 1.40
CA PRO A 83 21.27 5.27 0.58
C PRO A 83 19.87 4.67 0.69
N ILE A 84 19.15 4.61 -0.42
CA ILE A 84 17.87 3.91 -0.51
C ILE A 84 18.04 2.71 -1.42
N TYR A 85 17.64 1.53 -0.96
CA TYR A 85 17.71 0.27 -1.71
C TYR A 85 16.33 -0.22 -2.09
N VAL A 86 16.19 -0.63 -3.35
CA VAL A 86 14.97 -1.20 -3.93
C VAL A 86 15.31 -2.38 -4.82
N GLY A 87 14.35 -3.29 -5.01
CA GLY A 87 14.54 -4.42 -5.93
C GLY A 87 14.38 -4.03 -7.40
N ASP A 88 15.11 -4.73 -8.27
CA ASP A 88 15.04 -4.60 -9.73
C ASP A 88 13.75 -5.21 -10.30
N THR A 89 12.66 -4.46 -10.13
CA THR A 89 11.29 -4.82 -10.52
C THR A 89 10.97 -4.28 -11.92
N SER A 90 10.17 -5.01 -12.70
CA SER A 90 9.75 -4.54 -14.03
C SER A 90 8.77 -3.36 -13.98
N ARG A 91 8.11 -3.14 -12.84
CA ARG A 91 7.49 -1.87 -12.46
C ARG A 91 8.36 -1.17 -11.42
N PRO A 92 9.30 -0.29 -11.86
CA PRO A 92 10.19 0.44 -10.97
C PRO A 92 9.49 1.04 -9.76
N VAL A 93 10.06 0.82 -8.57
CA VAL A 93 9.52 1.35 -7.30
C VAL A 93 9.29 2.87 -7.39
N PHE A 94 10.27 3.60 -7.90
CA PHE A 94 10.25 5.07 -8.01
C PHE A 94 9.61 5.59 -9.31
N TRP A 95 8.59 4.89 -9.83
CA TRP A 95 7.91 5.25 -11.09
C TRP A 95 7.47 6.71 -11.17
N ASN A 96 7.00 7.30 -10.05
CA ASN A 96 6.48 8.67 -10.00
C ASN A 96 7.46 9.68 -9.35
N LEU A 97 8.76 9.38 -9.28
CA LEU A 97 9.71 10.22 -8.55
C LEU A 97 9.83 11.63 -9.13
N GLU A 98 9.93 11.77 -10.45
CA GLU A 98 10.07 13.08 -11.11
C GLU A 98 8.84 13.97 -10.83
N GLN A 99 7.65 13.39 -10.90
CA GLN A 99 6.36 14.02 -10.67
C GLN A 99 6.18 14.47 -9.22
N SER A 100 6.75 13.70 -8.29
CA SER A 100 6.60 13.94 -6.85
C SER A 100 7.33 15.20 -6.35
N LYS A 101 8.25 15.76 -7.15
CA LYS A 101 9.15 16.86 -6.77
C LYS A 101 10.09 16.52 -5.59
N VAL A 102 10.18 15.24 -5.21
CA VAL A 102 11.13 14.74 -4.21
C VAL A 102 12.50 14.60 -4.88
N GLN A 103 13.54 15.11 -4.22
CA GLN A 103 14.90 15.11 -4.74
C GLN A 103 15.78 14.15 -3.93
N LEU A 104 15.96 12.93 -4.44
CA LEU A 104 16.82 11.91 -3.85
C LEU A 104 18.00 11.65 -4.79
N THR A 105 19.21 11.56 -4.25
CA THR A 105 20.44 11.47 -5.06
C THR A 105 21.14 10.12 -4.95
N ASN A 106 20.61 9.18 -4.16
CA ASN A 106 21.27 7.91 -3.86
C ASN A 106 20.28 6.73 -3.78
N ILE A 107 19.64 6.46 -4.92
CA ILE A 107 18.74 5.30 -5.08
C ILE A 107 19.53 4.16 -5.74
N ASN A 108 19.52 3.00 -5.09
CA ASN A 108 20.26 1.81 -5.47
C ASN A 108 19.25 0.71 -5.82
N VAL A 109 19.13 0.42 -7.11
CA VAL A 109 18.34 -0.72 -7.61
C VAL A 109 19.23 -1.95 -7.62
N VAL A 110 18.83 -3.01 -6.92
CA VAL A 110 19.66 -4.23 -6.77
C VAL A 110 18.94 -5.48 -7.27
N PRO A 111 19.68 -6.44 -7.84
CA PRO A 111 19.08 -7.67 -8.36
C PRO A 111 18.55 -8.57 -7.24
N PHE A 112 17.52 -9.36 -7.56
CA PHE A 112 16.96 -10.33 -6.63
C PHE A 112 17.92 -11.48 -6.33
N GLY A 113 17.91 -11.98 -5.09
CA GLY A 113 18.67 -13.17 -4.72
C GLY A 113 20.18 -12.93 -4.55
N VAL A 114 20.63 -11.67 -4.59
CA VAL A 114 22.05 -11.31 -4.47
C VAL A 114 22.31 -10.56 -3.16
N TRP A 115 23.27 -11.05 -2.37
CA TRP A 115 23.72 -10.38 -1.15
C TRP A 115 24.39 -9.04 -1.47
N GLN A 116 23.89 -7.99 -0.83
CA GLN A 116 24.47 -6.65 -0.79
C GLN A 116 25.17 -6.48 0.56
N ASN A 117 26.49 -6.27 0.54
CA ASN A 117 27.26 -6.03 1.76
C ASN A 117 27.17 -4.56 2.15
N VAL A 118 26.76 -4.28 3.39
CA VAL A 118 26.77 -2.93 3.98
C VAL A 118 28.11 -2.67 4.66
N ASP A 119 28.61 -3.68 5.38
CA ASP A 119 29.96 -3.73 5.94
C ASP A 119 30.40 -5.19 6.14
N GLU A 120 31.48 -5.43 6.89
CA GLU A 120 32.04 -6.77 7.13
C GLU A 120 31.09 -7.72 7.88
N GLN A 121 30.09 -7.18 8.58
CA GLN A 121 29.22 -7.92 9.50
C GLN A 121 27.75 -7.87 9.10
N LEU A 122 27.35 -6.87 8.32
CA LEU A 122 25.99 -6.64 7.86
C LEU A 122 25.87 -6.79 6.34
N ARG A 123 24.94 -7.63 5.92
CA ARG A 123 24.49 -7.74 4.54
C ARG A 123 22.99 -7.94 4.46
N PHE A 124 22.40 -7.65 3.30
CA PHE A 124 20.99 -7.93 3.03
C PHE A 124 20.80 -8.50 1.63
N MET A 125 19.65 -9.10 1.38
CA MET A 125 19.25 -9.59 0.07
C MET A 125 17.79 -9.24 -0.15
N ILE A 126 17.50 -8.62 -1.29
CA ILE A 126 16.14 -8.40 -1.75
C ILE A 126 15.70 -9.62 -2.57
N LEU A 127 14.47 -10.07 -2.35
CA LEU A 127 13.87 -11.25 -2.94
C LEU A 127 12.55 -10.84 -3.62
N MET A 128 12.26 -11.46 -4.75
CA MET A 128 11.02 -11.24 -5.49
C MET A 128 9.80 -11.84 -4.79
N ASP A 129 8.60 -11.33 -5.07
CA ASP A 129 7.39 -12.10 -4.88
C ASP A 129 7.21 -13.15 -6.00
N GLY A 130 6.64 -14.30 -5.65
CA GLY A 130 6.37 -15.38 -6.60
C GLY A 130 5.06 -15.23 -7.37
N ILE A 131 4.16 -14.33 -6.95
CA ILE A 131 2.89 -14.06 -7.63
C ILE A 131 2.92 -12.69 -8.31
N HIS A 132 3.46 -11.66 -7.64
CA HIS A 132 3.62 -10.30 -8.17
C HIS A 132 5.10 -9.92 -8.37
N PRO A 133 5.89 -10.68 -9.15
CA PRO A 133 7.32 -10.45 -9.33
C PRO A 133 7.63 -9.11 -10.00
N GLU A 134 6.64 -8.50 -10.67
CA GLU A 134 6.75 -7.21 -11.30
C GLU A 134 6.83 -6.05 -10.32
N MET A 135 6.44 -6.25 -9.04
CA MET A 135 6.22 -5.15 -8.09
C MET A 135 6.69 -5.47 -6.67
N ASP A 136 6.21 -6.57 -6.10
CA ASP A 136 6.39 -6.84 -4.67
C ASP A 136 7.75 -7.48 -4.39
N THR A 137 8.40 -6.98 -3.35
CA THR A 137 9.68 -7.53 -2.89
C THR A 137 9.67 -7.74 -1.38
N CYS A 138 10.49 -8.69 -0.94
CA CYS A 138 10.79 -8.91 0.46
C CYS A 138 12.30 -8.85 0.69
N ILE A 139 12.72 -8.74 1.95
CA ILE A 139 14.13 -8.56 2.31
C ILE A 139 14.52 -9.50 3.44
N ILE A 140 15.76 -10.01 3.36
CA ILE A 140 16.42 -10.69 4.47
C ILE A 140 17.71 -9.98 4.83
N PHE A 141 17.92 -9.75 6.12
CA PHE A 141 19.17 -9.26 6.69
C PHE A 141 19.93 -10.42 7.32
N ASP A 142 21.25 -10.38 7.20
CA ASP A 142 22.20 -11.22 7.93
C ASP A 142 23.18 -10.29 8.64
N TYR A 143 23.11 -10.30 9.97
CA TYR A 143 24.01 -9.53 10.84
C TYR A 143 24.72 -10.47 11.81
N LYS A 144 26.02 -10.72 11.60
CA LYS A 144 26.80 -11.68 12.42
C LYS A 144 26.12 -13.06 12.56
N GLY A 145 25.40 -13.51 11.53
CA GLY A 145 24.64 -14.75 11.54
C GLY A 145 23.22 -14.63 12.10
N HIS A 146 22.80 -13.45 12.58
CA HIS A 146 21.40 -13.20 12.92
C HIS A 146 20.58 -12.94 11.66
N LEU A 147 19.58 -13.79 11.42
CA LEU A 147 18.72 -13.70 10.23
C LEU A 147 17.38 -13.04 10.56
N ILE A 148 17.07 -11.94 9.87
CA ILE A 148 15.81 -11.21 10.00
C ILE A 148 15.12 -11.19 8.64
N LEU A 149 13.97 -11.84 8.52
CA LEU A 149 13.18 -11.90 7.29
C LEU A 149 11.96 -10.98 7.40
N ASN A 150 11.82 -10.04 6.47
CA ASN A 150 10.62 -9.24 6.31
C ASN A 150 9.95 -9.57 4.98
N THR A 151 8.80 -10.23 5.03
CA THR A 151 8.05 -10.58 3.81
C THR A 151 7.09 -9.49 3.35
N VAL A 152 6.87 -8.45 4.18
CA VAL A 152 5.91 -7.37 3.94
C VAL A 152 4.61 -7.93 3.33
N ASP A 153 4.30 -7.53 2.09
CA ASP A 153 3.05 -7.81 1.37
C ASP A 153 3.20 -8.91 0.32
N CYS A 154 4.38 -9.54 0.19
CA CYS A 154 4.56 -10.61 -0.78
C CYS A 154 3.52 -11.73 -0.59
N THR A 155 2.80 -12.03 -1.66
CA THR A 155 1.79 -13.09 -1.64
C THR A 155 2.44 -14.46 -1.50
N ARG A 156 3.53 -14.71 -2.21
CA ARG A 156 4.36 -15.93 -2.18
C ARG A 156 5.86 -15.57 -2.19
N PRO A 157 6.39 -15.04 -1.08
CA PRO A 157 7.76 -14.52 -0.98
C PRO A 157 8.81 -15.52 -1.47
N ASN A 158 9.65 -15.09 -2.41
CA ASN A 158 10.66 -15.87 -3.12
C ASN A 158 10.14 -17.19 -3.71
N GLY A 159 8.90 -17.20 -4.22
CA GLY A 159 8.25 -18.42 -4.72
C GLY A 159 7.98 -19.50 -3.66
N GLY A 160 8.08 -19.14 -2.38
CA GLY A 160 7.98 -20.06 -1.24
C GLY A 160 9.32 -20.69 -0.82
N LYS A 161 10.45 -20.27 -1.42
CA LYS A 161 11.79 -20.73 -1.05
C LYS A 161 12.41 -19.78 -0.04
N LEU A 162 12.00 -19.90 1.22
CA LEU A 162 12.46 -19.06 2.32
C LEU A 162 13.37 -19.84 3.28
N PRO A 163 14.29 -19.16 3.97
CA PRO A 163 15.12 -19.79 4.99
C PRO A 163 14.28 -20.26 6.18
N LEU A 164 14.65 -21.41 6.73
CA LEU A 164 14.05 -21.95 7.94
C LEU A 164 14.73 -21.37 9.18
N LYS A 165 13.98 -21.26 10.28
CA LYS A 165 14.49 -20.92 11.62
C LYS A 165 15.25 -19.60 11.70
N VAL A 166 14.79 -18.60 10.94
CA VAL A 166 15.25 -17.22 11.10
C VAL A 166 14.99 -16.73 12.53
N ASP A 167 15.78 -15.77 13.01
CA ASP A 167 15.64 -15.26 14.37
C ASP A 167 14.37 -14.40 14.52
N LEU A 168 14.08 -13.60 13.50
CA LEU A 168 12.85 -12.80 13.42
C LEU A 168 12.23 -12.92 12.03
N MET A 169 10.92 -13.15 12.00
CA MET A 169 10.10 -13.06 10.80
C MET A 169 9.02 -12.00 10.99
N MET A 170 8.84 -11.14 9.98
CA MET A 170 7.83 -10.08 9.94
C MET A 170 6.98 -10.20 8.68
N SER A 171 5.67 -10.00 8.79
CA SER A 171 4.76 -9.97 7.63
C SER A 171 3.52 -9.10 7.88
N ASP A 172 2.77 -8.84 6.80
CA ASP A 172 1.38 -8.41 6.89
C ASP A 172 0.47 -9.47 7.53
N PHE A 173 -0.72 -9.03 7.97
CA PHE A 173 -1.71 -9.90 8.61
C PHE A 173 -3.18 -9.48 8.39
N ALA A 174 -3.43 -8.18 8.21
CA ALA A 174 -4.75 -7.59 8.34
C ALA A 174 -5.70 -7.98 7.18
N GLY A 175 -5.19 -7.99 5.95
CA GLY A 175 -6.02 -7.99 4.75
C GLY A 175 -6.86 -6.71 4.64
N GLY A 176 -7.78 -6.68 3.67
CA GLY A 176 -8.64 -5.51 3.44
C GLY A 176 -7.98 -4.42 2.61
N ALA A 177 -6.83 -4.74 2.02
CA ALA A 177 -6.07 -3.90 1.12
C ALA A 177 -6.69 -3.70 -0.28
N SER A 178 -8.02 -3.86 -0.41
CA SER A 178 -8.72 -3.78 -1.70
C SER A 178 -10.10 -3.16 -1.53
N GLY A 179 -10.52 -2.38 -2.53
CA GLY A 179 -11.90 -1.93 -2.67
C GLY A 179 -12.87 -3.07 -3.01
N PHE A 180 -12.38 -4.20 -3.54
CA PHE A 180 -13.22 -5.36 -3.81
C PHE A 180 -13.57 -6.13 -2.51
N PRO A 181 -14.84 -6.56 -2.34
CA PRO A 181 -16.01 -6.28 -3.16
C PRO A 181 -16.82 -5.05 -2.68
N MET A 182 -16.30 -4.23 -1.77
CA MET A 182 -17.06 -3.14 -1.15
C MET A 182 -17.57 -2.14 -2.18
N THR A 183 -16.75 -1.81 -3.18
CA THR A 183 -17.05 -0.84 -4.24
C THR A 183 -17.93 -1.41 -5.36
N PHE A 184 -18.36 -2.67 -5.27
CA PHE A 184 -19.16 -3.34 -6.29
C PHE A 184 -20.64 -3.41 -5.87
N TYR A 185 -21.54 -3.22 -6.83
CA TYR A 185 -22.99 -3.17 -6.60
C TYR A 185 -23.75 -4.03 -7.63
N GLY A 186 -25.01 -4.36 -7.30
CA GLY A 186 -25.88 -5.18 -8.15
C GLY A 186 -25.55 -6.68 -8.14
N GLY A 187 -26.46 -7.48 -8.71
CA GLY A 187 -26.30 -8.93 -8.83
C GLY A 187 -25.97 -9.63 -7.50
N LYS A 188 -24.84 -10.34 -7.47
CA LYS A 188 -24.39 -11.07 -6.26
C LYS A 188 -23.79 -10.18 -5.18
N TYR A 189 -23.48 -8.91 -5.45
CA TYR A 189 -22.78 -8.01 -4.53
C TYR A 189 -23.72 -7.38 -3.48
N THR A 190 -24.54 -8.22 -2.83
CA THR A 190 -25.36 -7.80 -1.68
C THR A 190 -24.51 -7.69 -0.42
N ASP A 191 -24.94 -6.91 0.57
CA ASP A 191 -24.21 -6.75 1.84
C ASP A 191 -24.00 -8.09 2.57
N ALA A 192 -24.98 -8.99 2.52
CA ALA A 192 -24.88 -10.33 3.09
C ALA A 192 -23.80 -11.19 2.39
N TRP A 193 -23.71 -11.08 1.06
CA TRP A 193 -22.67 -11.77 0.30
C TRP A 193 -21.29 -11.16 0.59
N LYS A 194 -21.18 -9.83 0.57
CA LYS A 194 -19.95 -9.08 0.89
C LYS A 194 -19.42 -9.47 2.28
N ALA A 195 -20.27 -9.49 3.30
CA ALA A 195 -19.88 -9.89 4.65
C ALA A 195 -19.37 -11.33 4.71
N SER A 196 -20.05 -12.25 4.02
CA SER A 196 -19.64 -13.67 3.94
C SER A 196 -18.32 -13.84 3.20
N PHE A 197 -18.13 -13.11 2.11
CA PHE A 197 -16.89 -13.09 1.32
C PHE A 197 -15.72 -12.59 2.17
N ILE A 198 -15.86 -11.42 2.81
CA ILE A 198 -14.81 -10.83 3.66
C ILE A 198 -14.43 -11.81 4.78
N LYS A 199 -15.41 -12.38 5.48
CA LYS A 199 -15.14 -13.38 6.53
C LYS A 199 -14.31 -14.56 6.02
N ASN A 200 -14.61 -15.07 4.82
CA ASN A 200 -13.88 -16.17 4.22
C ASN A 200 -12.46 -15.78 3.82
N GLU A 201 -12.26 -14.63 3.17
CA GLU A 201 -10.93 -14.17 2.76
C GLU A 201 -10.03 -13.84 3.96
N ARG A 202 -10.58 -13.22 5.02
CA ARG A 202 -9.86 -12.98 6.27
C ARG A 202 -9.41 -14.28 6.93
N LYS A 203 -10.28 -15.29 6.96
CA LYS A 203 -9.95 -16.63 7.46
C LYS A 203 -8.90 -17.33 6.60
N LYS A 204 -8.94 -17.21 5.27
CA LYS A 204 -7.92 -17.78 4.38
C LYS A 204 -6.55 -17.15 4.65
N LEU A 205 -6.48 -15.82 4.74
CA LEU A 205 -5.25 -15.09 5.05
C LEU A 205 -4.66 -15.51 6.40
N LEU A 206 -5.46 -15.54 7.47
CA LEU A 206 -5.00 -15.97 8.80
C LEU A 206 -4.40 -17.38 8.76
N ASN A 207 -5.10 -18.33 8.13
CA ASN A 207 -4.61 -19.69 8.01
C ASN A 207 -3.34 -19.77 7.17
N TYR A 208 -3.28 -19.06 6.05
CA TYR A 208 -2.10 -19.02 5.20
C TYR A 208 -0.86 -18.53 5.96
N LYS A 209 -0.97 -17.36 6.62
CA LYS A 209 0.15 -16.79 7.39
C LYS A 209 0.55 -17.71 8.55
N ALA A 210 -0.41 -18.27 9.30
CA ALA A 210 -0.09 -19.18 10.39
C ALA A 210 0.58 -20.48 9.91
N GLN A 211 0.18 -21.03 8.75
CA GLN A 211 0.85 -22.20 8.16
C GLN A 211 2.25 -21.85 7.65
N MET A 212 2.44 -20.67 7.06
CA MET A 212 3.76 -20.20 6.63
C MET A 212 4.71 -20.11 7.84
N VAL A 213 4.28 -19.43 8.91
CA VAL A 213 5.05 -19.32 10.16
C VAL A 213 5.34 -20.70 10.76
N LYS A 214 4.34 -21.59 10.81
CA LYS A 214 4.53 -22.97 11.26
C LYS A 214 5.55 -23.72 10.40
N SER A 215 5.60 -23.50 9.10
CA SER A 215 6.49 -24.22 8.20
C SER A 215 7.94 -23.71 8.30
N LEU A 216 8.10 -22.39 8.44
CA LEU A 216 9.41 -21.74 8.51
C LEU A 216 10.02 -21.79 9.91
N GLN A 217 9.23 -21.98 10.97
CA GLN A 217 9.69 -22.10 12.36
C GLN A 217 10.61 -20.94 12.81
N PRO A 218 10.28 -19.65 12.56
CA PRO A 218 11.06 -18.54 13.10
C PRO A 218 11.08 -18.58 14.62
N LYS A 219 12.13 -18.05 15.25
CA LYS A 219 12.19 -17.99 16.72
C LYS A 219 11.19 -16.97 17.27
N ILE A 220 11.07 -15.82 16.61
CA ILE A 220 10.10 -14.77 16.91
C ILE A 220 9.35 -14.40 15.62
N TYR A 221 8.03 -14.24 15.73
CA TYR A 221 7.17 -13.73 14.67
C TYR A 221 6.50 -12.41 15.09
N CYS A 222 6.47 -11.44 14.17
CA CYS A 222 5.89 -10.13 14.39
C CYS A 222 4.93 -9.76 13.23
N PRO A 223 3.61 -9.82 13.44
CA PRO A 223 2.65 -9.25 12.49
C PRO A 223 2.66 -7.71 12.61
N PHE A 224 3.01 -7.02 11.52
CA PHE A 224 3.26 -5.58 11.60
C PHE A 224 2.61 -4.74 10.48
N ALA A 225 2.52 -5.24 9.24
CA ALA A 225 1.86 -4.52 8.16
C ALA A 225 0.34 -4.78 8.18
N GLY A 226 -0.47 -3.71 8.16
CA GLY A 226 -1.93 -3.80 8.28
C GLY A 226 -2.61 -2.74 9.16
N TYR A 227 -1.84 -1.85 9.79
CA TYR A 227 -2.38 -0.79 10.65
C TYR A 227 -2.70 0.49 9.85
N PHE A 228 -3.80 0.46 9.11
CA PHE A 228 -4.37 1.61 8.42
C PHE A 228 -5.87 1.71 8.68
N VAL A 229 -6.45 2.87 8.36
CA VAL A 229 -7.88 3.11 8.50
C VAL A 229 -8.39 3.98 7.35
N GLU A 230 -9.59 3.66 6.88
CA GLU A 230 -10.38 4.49 5.97
C GLU A 230 -11.00 5.65 6.77
N ALA A 231 -10.16 6.62 7.17
CA ALA A 231 -10.55 7.66 8.12
C ALA A 231 -11.50 8.72 7.54
N HIS A 232 -11.50 8.92 6.22
CA HIS A 232 -12.32 9.95 5.59
C HIS A 232 -13.82 9.65 5.79
N PRO A 233 -14.66 10.63 6.14
CA PRO A 233 -16.09 10.39 6.40
C PRO A 233 -16.83 9.69 5.26
N SER A 234 -16.50 10.00 4.00
CA SER A 234 -17.10 9.35 2.82
C SER A 234 -16.77 7.85 2.70
N ASP A 235 -15.68 7.39 3.33
CA ASP A 235 -15.27 5.98 3.29
C ASP A 235 -15.85 5.16 4.45
N LYS A 236 -16.78 5.74 5.24
CA LYS A 236 -17.39 5.09 6.40
C LYS A 236 -17.97 3.71 6.08
N TYR A 237 -18.63 3.56 4.93
CA TYR A 237 -19.16 2.26 4.51
C TYR A 237 -18.04 1.21 4.39
N ILE A 238 -16.93 1.55 3.73
CA ILE A 238 -15.78 0.64 3.57
C ILE A 238 -15.16 0.35 4.94
N LYS A 239 -14.95 1.37 5.76
CA LYS A 239 -14.41 1.23 7.12
C LYS A 239 -15.22 0.24 7.96
N ASP A 240 -16.54 0.34 7.91
CA ASP A 240 -17.45 -0.43 8.75
C ASP A 240 -17.67 -1.87 8.24
N THR A 241 -17.46 -2.12 6.93
CA THR A 241 -17.81 -3.41 6.29
C THR A 241 -16.60 -4.22 5.86
N ASN A 242 -15.48 -3.60 5.51
CA ASN A 242 -14.23 -4.27 5.15
C ASN A 242 -13.39 -4.62 6.39
N ILE A 243 -13.96 -5.48 7.24
CA ILE A 243 -13.35 -5.88 8.51
C ILE A 243 -11.99 -6.53 8.26
N LYS A 244 -10.98 -6.06 8.99
CA LYS A 244 -9.59 -6.52 8.94
C LYS A 244 -9.32 -7.53 10.06
N ASN A 245 -8.36 -8.42 9.83
CA ASN A 245 -7.86 -9.30 10.89
C ASN A 245 -7.13 -8.49 11.96
N LYS A 246 -7.16 -8.97 13.20
CA LYS A 246 -6.32 -8.43 14.28
C LYS A 246 -5.03 -9.23 14.40
N ALA A 247 -3.95 -8.57 14.82
CA ALA A 247 -2.67 -9.22 15.06
C ALA A 247 -2.77 -10.29 16.16
N GLU A 248 -3.61 -10.04 17.17
CA GLU A 248 -3.88 -10.95 18.28
C GLU A 248 -4.49 -12.27 17.78
N ASP A 249 -5.38 -12.22 16.79
CA ASP A 249 -6.02 -13.41 16.24
C ASP A 249 -5.01 -14.30 15.50
N LEU A 250 -4.09 -13.69 14.75
CA LEU A 250 -3.00 -14.41 14.09
C LEU A 250 -2.03 -15.00 15.11
N ASN A 251 -1.63 -14.21 16.11
CA ASN A 251 -0.75 -14.67 17.18
C ASN A 251 -1.36 -15.83 17.97
N ALA A 252 -2.65 -15.76 18.30
CA ALA A 252 -3.37 -16.86 18.96
C ALA A 252 -3.39 -18.13 18.12
N LEU A 253 -3.59 -18.01 16.80
CA LEU A 253 -3.56 -19.16 15.89
C LEU A 253 -2.15 -19.77 15.78
N ILE A 254 -1.11 -18.94 15.70
CA ILE A 254 0.30 -19.39 15.70
C ILE A 254 0.63 -20.11 17.01
N ASN A 255 0.30 -19.52 18.15
CA ASN A 255 0.54 -20.13 19.47
C ASN A 255 -0.14 -21.50 19.61
N LYS A 256 -1.32 -21.68 19.00
CA LYS A 256 -2.02 -22.98 18.95
C LYS A 256 -1.33 -24.00 18.03
N LEU A 257 -0.82 -23.57 16.88
CA LEU A 257 -0.27 -24.47 15.86
C LEU A 257 1.23 -24.78 16.04
N ALA A 258 1.97 -23.87 16.69
CA ALA A 258 3.41 -23.89 16.88
C ALA A 258 3.79 -23.15 18.18
N PRO A 259 3.51 -23.73 19.37
CA PRO A 259 3.65 -23.06 20.66
C PRO A 259 5.08 -22.66 21.04
N ASN A 260 6.09 -23.17 20.34
CA ASN A 260 7.50 -22.83 20.55
C ASN A 260 7.92 -21.54 19.83
N ILE A 261 7.09 -21.00 18.96
CA ILE A 261 7.35 -19.73 18.27
C ILE A 261 6.86 -18.60 19.16
N LEU A 262 7.76 -17.66 19.50
CA LEU A 262 7.36 -16.46 20.22
C LEU A 262 6.65 -15.50 19.28
N THR A 263 5.63 -14.82 19.76
CA THR A 263 4.89 -13.80 19.00
C THR A 263 5.00 -12.44 19.68
N TRP A 264 5.15 -11.38 18.87
CA TRP A 264 5.19 -10.00 19.33
C TRP A 264 4.26 -9.13 18.48
N THR A 265 3.19 -8.61 19.07
CA THR A 265 2.41 -7.52 18.46
C THR A 265 3.09 -6.20 18.82
N PRO A 266 3.60 -5.42 17.85
CA PRO A 266 4.30 -4.19 18.15
C PRO A 266 3.33 -3.03 18.44
N LEU A 267 3.75 -2.10 19.30
CA LEU A 267 3.12 -0.80 19.51
C LEU A 267 4.07 0.31 19.06
N PRO A 268 3.59 1.48 18.58
CA PRO A 268 4.44 2.57 18.15
C PRO A 268 5.48 2.96 19.20
N GLY A 269 6.76 2.89 18.84
CA GLY A 269 7.91 3.18 19.71
C GLY A 269 8.35 2.00 20.59
N ALA A 270 7.65 0.86 20.56
CA ALA A 270 8.09 -0.35 21.24
C ALA A 270 9.35 -0.91 20.57
N VAL A 271 10.25 -1.44 21.40
CA VAL A 271 11.55 -2.00 20.97
C VAL A 271 11.64 -3.47 21.37
N LEU A 272 11.93 -4.33 20.40
CA LEU A 272 12.36 -5.72 20.61
C LEU A 272 13.89 -5.76 20.65
N ASP A 273 14.48 -6.15 21.79
CA ASP A 273 15.88 -6.54 21.90
C ASP A 273 16.02 -8.01 21.49
N LEU A 274 16.33 -8.24 20.20
CA LEU A 274 16.43 -9.59 19.65
C LEU A 274 17.57 -10.37 20.32
N GLY A 275 18.70 -9.71 20.62
CA GLY A 275 19.84 -10.36 21.27
C GLY A 275 19.51 -10.85 22.69
N LEU A 276 18.66 -10.13 23.43
CA LEU A 276 18.15 -10.59 24.72
C LEU A 276 17.12 -11.71 24.55
N ALA A 277 16.17 -11.55 23.63
CA ALA A 277 15.11 -12.54 23.38
C ALA A 277 15.64 -13.92 22.99
N LEU A 278 16.74 -13.97 22.23
CA LEU A 278 17.37 -15.21 21.81
C LEU A 278 18.17 -15.91 22.92
N ARG A 279 18.65 -15.16 23.93
CA ARG A 279 19.42 -15.71 25.06
C ARG A 279 18.51 -16.18 26.19
N ASP A 280 17.47 -15.40 26.50
CA ASP A 280 16.48 -15.76 27.51
C ASP A 280 15.05 -15.56 26.98
N PRO A 281 14.53 -16.51 26.20
CA PRO A 281 13.20 -16.38 25.59
C PRO A 281 12.05 -16.43 26.61
N ARG A 282 12.30 -16.93 27.83
CA ARG A 282 11.27 -17.07 28.88
C ARG A 282 11.07 -15.79 29.67
N ASP A 283 12.11 -14.98 29.78
CA ASP A 283 12.01 -13.64 30.37
C ASP A 283 11.55 -12.63 29.32
N ARG A 284 10.28 -12.18 29.38
CA ARG A 284 9.71 -11.21 28.42
C ARG A 284 10.29 -9.79 28.50
N ASN A 285 11.30 -9.55 29.35
CA ASN A 285 12.01 -8.28 29.45
C ASN A 285 12.80 -7.87 28.19
N TRP A 286 12.75 -8.67 27.12
CA TRP A 286 13.25 -8.31 25.79
C TRP A 286 12.35 -7.34 25.00
N ILE A 287 11.16 -7.01 25.49
CA ILE A 287 10.33 -5.92 24.93
C ILE A 287 10.42 -4.70 25.85
N THR A 288 10.85 -3.57 25.28
CA THR A 288 10.64 -2.25 25.90
C THR A 288 9.36 -1.65 25.35
N ALA A 289 8.36 -1.45 26.21
CA ALA A 289 7.14 -0.75 25.87
C ALA A 289 7.42 0.74 25.56
N PRO A 290 6.57 1.40 24.76
CA PRO A 290 6.71 2.83 24.54
C PRO A 290 6.48 3.60 25.86
N PRO A 291 7.04 4.81 26.03
CA PRO A 291 6.94 5.56 27.28
C PRO A 291 5.49 5.77 27.73
N ALA A 292 5.24 5.76 29.04
CA ALA A 292 3.89 6.00 29.56
C ALA A 292 3.34 7.36 29.10
N GLY A 293 2.06 7.40 28.72
CA GLY A 293 1.38 8.62 28.29
C GLY A 293 1.61 9.04 26.84
N VAL A 294 2.40 8.30 26.06
CA VAL A 294 2.49 8.54 24.60
C VAL A 294 1.21 8.15 23.89
N LYS A 295 0.84 8.95 22.89
CA LYS A 295 -0.30 8.67 22.02
C LYS A 295 0.06 7.54 21.06
N LEU A 296 -0.71 6.45 21.09
CA LEU A 296 -0.47 5.27 20.24
C LEU A 296 -1.29 5.28 18.95
N TYR A 297 -2.51 5.83 19.00
CA TYR A 297 -3.44 5.83 17.88
C TYR A 297 -3.72 7.26 17.42
N LYS A 298 -3.89 7.43 16.12
CA LYS A 298 -4.39 8.69 15.57
C LYS A 298 -5.90 8.79 15.83
N ASP A 299 -6.32 9.98 16.22
CA ASP A 299 -7.72 10.39 16.40
C ASP A 299 -8.08 11.57 15.46
N SER A 300 -7.10 12.09 14.71
CA SER A 300 -7.22 13.20 13.79
C SER A 300 -6.22 13.07 12.64
N TRP A 301 -6.60 13.55 11.47
CA TRP A 301 -5.78 13.55 10.26
C TRP A 301 -5.87 14.91 9.56
N GLU A 302 -4.78 15.36 8.94
CA GLU A 302 -4.70 16.65 8.25
C GLU A 302 -5.39 16.62 6.87
N MET A 303 -6.66 16.19 6.82
CA MET A 303 -7.39 15.95 5.56
C MET A 303 -7.40 17.18 4.66
N ASP A 304 -7.64 18.37 5.23
CA ASP A 304 -7.69 19.64 4.50
C ASP A 304 -6.39 19.94 3.73
N LEU A 305 -5.23 19.56 4.29
CA LEU A 305 -3.95 19.76 3.63
C LEU A 305 -3.90 19.01 2.29
N TYR A 306 -4.46 17.81 2.25
CA TYR A 306 -4.46 16.92 1.08
C TYR A 306 -5.71 17.09 0.18
N LEU A 307 -6.70 17.89 0.61
CA LEU A 307 -7.89 18.24 -0.18
C LEU A 307 -7.75 19.59 -0.88
N LYS A 308 -7.00 20.54 -0.32
CA LYS A 308 -6.86 21.90 -0.88
C LYS A 308 -6.38 21.93 -2.33
N GLU A 309 -5.37 21.14 -2.67
CA GLU A 309 -4.84 21.10 -4.04
C GLU A 309 -5.86 20.53 -5.03
N LEU A 310 -6.59 19.48 -4.63
CA LEU A 310 -7.66 18.89 -5.43
C LEU A 310 -8.80 19.90 -5.63
N ASN A 311 -9.26 20.52 -4.53
CA ASN A 311 -10.30 21.54 -4.54
C ASN A 311 -9.93 22.74 -5.43
N ARG A 312 -8.66 23.14 -5.45
CA ARG A 312 -8.18 24.21 -6.34
C ARG A 312 -8.35 23.83 -7.82
N ALA A 313 -8.10 22.58 -8.16
CA ALA A 313 -8.18 22.13 -9.54
C ALA A 313 -9.58 21.67 -9.96
N ILE A 314 -10.48 21.35 -9.02
CA ILE A 314 -11.92 21.22 -9.27
C ILE A 314 -12.48 22.51 -9.90
N GLY A 315 -11.94 23.67 -9.53
CA GLY A 315 -12.32 24.97 -10.10
C GLY A 315 -11.70 25.30 -11.46
N HIS A 316 -10.88 24.41 -12.05
CA HIS A 316 -10.16 24.69 -13.28
C HIS A 316 -11.11 24.78 -14.50
N GLU A 317 -10.85 25.73 -15.39
CA GLU A 317 -11.72 26.06 -16.53
C GLU A 317 -11.95 24.87 -17.47
N VAL A 318 -10.94 23.99 -17.60
CA VAL A 318 -11.00 22.75 -18.39
C VAL A 318 -12.26 21.91 -18.10
N PHE A 319 -12.71 21.87 -16.85
CA PHE A 319 -13.86 21.05 -16.45
C PHE A 319 -15.21 21.74 -16.64
N LYS A 320 -15.23 23.02 -17.05
CA LYS A 320 -16.46 23.77 -17.33
C LYS A 320 -16.99 23.52 -18.75
N HIS A 321 -16.18 22.98 -19.66
CA HIS A 321 -16.56 22.79 -21.06
C HIS A 321 -16.75 21.31 -21.39
N ARG A 322 -17.97 20.95 -21.83
CA ARG A 322 -18.36 19.59 -22.25
C ARG A 322 -17.43 18.97 -23.30
N SER A 323 -16.84 19.81 -24.17
CA SER A 323 -15.91 19.37 -25.21
C SER A 323 -14.64 18.70 -24.66
N TRP A 324 -14.23 19.00 -23.41
CA TRP A 324 -13.07 18.35 -22.81
C TRP A 324 -13.29 16.89 -22.44
N ILE A 325 -14.54 16.49 -22.19
CA ILE A 325 -14.89 15.08 -21.99
C ILE A 325 -14.54 14.31 -23.27
N GLN A 326 -15.02 14.79 -24.42
CA GLN A 326 -14.73 14.19 -25.72
C GLN A 326 -13.23 14.17 -26.01
N PHE A 327 -12.55 15.30 -25.77
CA PHE A 327 -11.10 15.40 -25.91
C PHE A 327 -10.39 14.33 -25.06
N TYR A 328 -10.77 14.16 -23.80
CA TYR A 328 -10.14 13.18 -22.90
C TYR A 328 -10.25 11.75 -23.45
N TYR A 329 -11.44 11.31 -23.87
CA TYR A 329 -11.61 9.96 -24.41
C TYR A 329 -10.86 9.78 -25.74
N SER A 330 -10.92 10.78 -26.63
CA SER A 330 -10.14 10.77 -27.88
C SER A 330 -8.62 10.72 -27.62
N TRP A 331 -8.13 11.49 -26.66
CA TRP A 331 -6.72 11.51 -26.26
C TRP A 331 -6.29 10.20 -25.60
N ALA A 332 -7.12 9.64 -24.72
CA ALA A 332 -6.86 8.37 -24.03
C ALA A 332 -6.82 7.18 -25.02
N GLY A 333 -7.56 7.27 -26.13
CA GLY A 333 -7.40 6.37 -27.27
C GLY A 333 -7.92 4.94 -27.07
N PHE A 334 -8.77 4.72 -26.05
CA PHE A 334 -9.42 3.43 -25.82
C PHE A 334 -10.54 3.19 -26.83
N ARG A 335 -10.21 2.65 -28.00
CA ARG A 335 -11.16 2.30 -29.06
C ARG A 335 -11.13 0.81 -29.39
N ASP A 336 -11.99 0.37 -30.31
CA ASP A 336 -12.09 -1.01 -30.80
C ASP A 336 -12.66 -2.01 -29.75
N TYR A 337 -13.40 -1.52 -28.75
CA TYR A 337 -14.13 -2.37 -27.80
C TYR A 337 -15.63 -2.32 -28.11
N ASN A 338 -16.29 -3.48 -28.16
CA ASN A 338 -17.76 -3.54 -28.31
C ASN A 338 -18.47 -3.24 -26.97
N LEU A 339 -18.25 -2.03 -26.45
CA LEU A 339 -18.68 -1.56 -25.15
C LEU A 339 -19.24 -0.14 -25.27
N VAL A 340 -20.42 0.07 -24.69
CA VAL A 340 -21.00 1.40 -24.49
C VAL A 340 -21.11 1.66 -23.00
N VAL A 341 -20.64 2.82 -22.56
CA VAL A 341 -20.74 3.23 -21.16
C VAL A 341 -21.58 4.48 -21.06
N ARG A 342 -22.60 4.45 -20.19
CA ARG A 342 -23.31 5.65 -19.74
C ARG A 342 -22.63 6.17 -18.48
N VAL A 343 -22.24 7.43 -18.49
CA VAL A 343 -21.65 8.11 -17.34
C VAL A 343 -22.64 9.15 -16.86
N ILE A 344 -23.01 9.06 -15.58
CA ILE A 344 -23.97 9.95 -14.93
C ILE A 344 -23.26 10.62 -13.77
N GLU A 345 -23.23 11.94 -13.71
CA GLU A 345 -22.72 12.64 -12.54
C GLU A 345 -23.71 12.59 -11.38
N THR A 346 -23.21 12.17 -10.23
CA THR A 346 -24.00 11.91 -9.03
C THR A 346 -23.48 12.65 -7.80
N ASP A 347 -24.31 12.81 -6.78
CA ASP A 347 -23.86 13.21 -5.44
C ASP A 347 -23.20 12.04 -4.67
N ASP A 348 -22.79 12.30 -3.42
CA ASP A 348 -22.21 11.31 -2.48
C ASP A 348 -23.15 10.14 -2.15
N ARG A 349 -24.44 10.23 -2.54
CA ARG A 349 -25.44 9.17 -2.38
C ARG A 349 -25.70 8.41 -3.67
N PHE A 350 -24.91 8.66 -4.71
CA PHE A 350 -25.09 8.13 -6.06
C PHE A 350 -26.41 8.54 -6.72
N GLU A 351 -27.01 9.64 -6.27
CA GLU A 351 -28.19 10.23 -6.91
C GLU A 351 -27.76 11.17 -8.03
N ALA A 352 -28.39 11.05 -9.19
CA ALA A 352 -28.06 11.87 -10.37
C ALA A 352 -28.28 13.36 -10.09
N LEU A 353 -27.31 14.20 -10.44
CA LEU A 353 -27.44 15.63 -10.27
C LEU A 353 -28.23 16.27 -11.42
N ALA A 354 -29.10 17.21 -11.07
CA ALA A 354 -29.93 17.94 -12.03
C ALA A 354 -29.10 18.75 -13.04
N ASP A 355 -27.94 19.26 -12.64
CA ASP A 355 -26.99 20.01 -13.46
C ASP A 355 -25.73 19.22 -13.84
N GLY A 356 -25.69 17.92 -13.50
CA GLY A 356 -24.58 17.04 -13.80
C GLY A 356 -24.50 16.62 -15.27
N PHE A 357 -23.35 16.10 -15.69
CA PHE A 357 -23.21 15.45 -16.99
C PHE A 357 -23.89 14.08 -17.00
N ASP A 358 -24.66 13.80 -18.05
CA ASP A 358 -25.21 12.48 -18.38
C ASP A 358 -24.94 12.26 -19.87
N TYR A 359 -24.06 11.31 -20.18
CA TYR A 359 -23.63 11.06 -21.55
C TYR A 359 -23.30 9.60 -21.78
N LEU A 360 -23.41 9.17 -23.04
CA LEU A 360 -22.90 7.90 -23.51
C LEU A 360 -21.53 8.11 -24.16
N VAL A 361 -20.64 7.14 -23.99
CA VAL A 361 -19.43 7.00 -24.79
C VAL A 361 -19.41 5.59 -25.39
N ASP A 362 -19.21 5.54 -26.70
CA ASP A 362 -19.09 4.31 -27.46
C ASP A 362 -17.61 3.99 -27.67
N PHE A 363 -17.10 2.93 -27.03
CA PHE A 363 -15.69 2.55 -27.16
C PHE A 363 -15.38 1.82 -28.48
N LEU A 364 -16.35 1.65 -29.37
CA LEU A 364 -16.08 1.14 -30.71
C LEU A 364 -15.33 2.18 -31.54
N ASP A 365 -15.83 3.42 -31.55
CA ASP A 365 -15.34 4.52 -32.38
C ASP A 365 -15.07 5.82 -31.61
N LEU A 366 -15.21 5.80 -30.27
CA LEU A 366 -15.11 6.94 -29.36
C LEU A 366 -16.15 8.04 -29.63
N SER A 367 -17.32 7.67 -30.18
CA SER A 367 -18.44 8.58 -30.34
C SER A 367 -19.25 8.77 -29.05
N PHE A 368 -20.08 9.83 -29.03
CA PHE A 368 -20.94 10.20 -27.91
C PHE A 368 -22.40 10.20 -28.37
N PRO A 369 -23.02 9.03 -28.55
CA PRO A 369 -24.35 8.95 -29.12
C PRO A 369 -25.40 9.51 -28.15
N ALA A 370 -26.47 10.11 -28.69
CA ALA A 370 -27.57 10.63 -27.88
C ALA A 370 -28.42 9.52 -27.23
N ALA A 371 -28.34 8.30 -27.77
CA ALA A 371 -29.07 7.13 -27.28
C ALA A 371 -28.21 5.87 -27.42
N ARG A 372 -28.55 4.83 -26.66
CA ARG A 372 -27.86 3.54 -26.71
C ARG A 372 -27.99 2.94 -28.13
N PRO A 373 -26.88 2.57 -28.80
CA PRO A 373 -26.93 1.97 -30.13
C PRO A 373 -27.77 0.68 -30.17
N GLU A 374 -28.42 0.38 -31.30
CA GLU A 374 -29.25 -0.82 -31.43
C GLU A 374 -28.46 -2.12 -31.63
N ARG A 375 -27.18 -2.03 -32.03
CA ARG A 375 -26.32 -3.21 -32.24
C ARG A 375 -26.15 -4.02 -30.95
N GLU A 376 -25.77 -5.28 -31.05
CA GLU A 376 -25.38 -6.06 -29.87
C GLU A 376 -24.04 -5.54 -29.29
N HIS A 377 -24.00 -5.23 -28.00
CA HIS A 377 -22.81 -4.71 -27.30
C HIS A 377 -22.89 -4.91 -25.78
N ALA A 378 -21.73 -4.91 -25.13
CA ALA A 378 -21.66 -4.81 -23.67
C ALA A 378 -22.06 -3.40 -23.23
N TYR A 379 -22.79 -3.29 -22.12
CA TYR A 379 -23.30 -2.01 -21.61
C TYR A 379 -23.06 -1.87 -20.11
N LEU A 380 -22.56 -0.71 -19.70
CA LEU A 380 -22.32 -0.37 -18.30
C LEU A 380 -22.88 1.02 -18.00
N GLU A 381 -23.47 1.17 -16.83
CA GLU A 381 -23.85 2.46 -16.26
C GLU A 381 -22.95 2.76 -15.06
N VAL A 382 -22.33 3.94 -15.07
CA VAL A 382 -21.40 4.38 -14.05
C VAL A 382 -21.91 5.69 -13.46
N GLY A 383 -22.25 5.64 -12.18
CA GLY A 383 -22.47 6.82 -11.36
C GLY A 383 -21.11 7.40 -10.96
N LEU A 384 -20.89 8.65 -11.31
CA LEU A 384 -19.63 9.33 -11.19
C LEU A 384 -19.79 10.53 -10.26
N LEU A 385 -19.10 10.54 -9.13
CA LEU A 385 -19.22 11.63 -8.17
C LEU A 385 -18.90 12.99 -8.82
N TYR A 386 -19.88 13.89 -8.78
CA TYR A 386 -19.82 15.23 -9.35
C TYR A 386 -18.66 15.99 -8.76
N LYS A 387 -17.89 16.64 -9.64
CA LYS A 387 -16.64 17.33 -9.29
C LYS A 387 -15.55 16.43 -8.72
N SER A 388 -15.63 15.10 -8.87
CA SER A 388 -14.51 14.23 -8.48
C SER A 388 -14.19 13.12 -9.46
N GLY A 389 -15.12 12.56 -10.25
CA GLY A 389 -14.76 11.41 -11.10
C GLY A 389 -14.07 11.76 -12.42
N LEU A 390 -14.66 12.49 -13.38
CA LEU A 390 -13.95 12.93 -14.59
C LEU A 390 -12.65 13.69 -14.22
N GLN A 391 -12.67 14.34 -13.06
CA GLN A 391 -11.60 15.16 -12.53
C GLN A 391 -10.51 14.35 -11.81
N GLN A 392 -10.81 13.22 -11.14
CA GLN A 392 -9.82 12.25 -10.62
C GLN A 392 -9.18 11.47 -11.76
N TRP A 393 -9.97 11.03 -12.74
CA TRP A 393 -9.46 10.34 -13.93
C TRP A 393 -8.49 11.26 -14.71
N TYR A 394 -8.76 12.57 -14.75
CA TYR A 394 -7.84 13.56 -15.29
C TYR A 394 -6.68 13.91 -14.34
N TRP A 395 -6.90 14.07 -13.03
CA TRP A 395 -5.86 14.42 -12.05
C TRP A 395 -4.76 13.37 -11.93
N VAL A 396 -5.16 12.10 -11.92
CA VAL A 396 -4.23 10.97 -11.96
C VAL A 396 -3.39 11.06 -13.24
N ASN A 397 -3.95 11.47 -14.38
CA ASN A 397 -3.23 11.52 -15.65
C ASN A 397 -2.45 12.82 -15.93
N TYR A 398 -2.88 13.98 -15.41
CA TYR A 398 -2.37 15.31 -15.80
C TYR A 398 -1.22 15.83 -14.92
N HIS A 399 -1.17 15.46 -13.63
CA HIS A 399 -0.02 15.77 -12.77
C HIS A 399 1.01 14.64 -12.72
N ILE A 400 0.70 13.45 -13.21
CA ILE A 400 1.71 12.39 -13.42
C ILE A 400 2.56 12.65 -14.68
N ASN A 401 2.12 13.44 -15.65
CA ASN A 401 2.83 13.62 -16.91
C ASN A 401 3.17 15.08 -17.21
N GLY A 402 3.72 15.82 -16.23
CA GLY A 402 4.11 17.23 -16.35
C GLY A 402 4.45 17.64 -17.79
N GLU A 403 3.52 18.36 -18.43
CA GLU A 403 3.56 18.89 -19.79
C GLU A 403 4.24 18.02 -20.88
N GLN A 404 3.47 17.15 -21.53
CA GLN A 404 3.16 17.21 -22.97
C GLN A 404 2.32 15.99 -23.36
N LEU A 405 1.14 16.24 -23.94
CA LEU A 405 0.27 15.24 -24.55
C LEU A 405 0.89 14.73 -25.88
N THR A 406 2.07 14.12 -25.83
CA THR A 406 2.82 13.71 -27.04
C THR A 406 2.89 12.19 -27.25
N SER A 407 2.34 11.37 -26.35
CA SER A 407 2.32 9.92 -26.57
C SER A 407 1.26 9.18 -25.72
N PRO A 408 0.49 8.24 -26.30
CA PRO A 408 -0.43 7.38 -25.56
C PRO A 408 0.38 6.38 -24.73
N SER A 409 0.70 6.73 -23.47
CA SER A 409 1.45 5.85 -22.58
C SER A 409 0.52 4.98 -21.72
N LYS A 410 0.96 3.74 -21.50
CA LYS A 410 0.28 2.57 -20.92
C LYS A 410 -0.33 2.73 -19.50
N VAL A 411 -0.36 3.95 -18.94
CA VAL A 411 -0.77 4.27 -17.55
C VAL A 411 -2.21 3.85 -17.27
N LEU A 412 -3.12 4.10 -18.22
CA LEU A 412 -4.55 3.80 -18.05
C LEU A 412 -4.90 2.30 -18.03
N ARG A 413 -3.98 1.39 -18.42
CA ARG A 413 -4.23 -0.05 -18.22
C ARG A 413 -4.32 -0.40 -16.75
N GLN A 414 -3.67 0.32 -15.84
CA GLN A 414 -3.49 -0.17 -14.47
C GLN A 414 -4.64 0.18 -13.52
N ASP A 415 -5.24 1.36 -13.66
CA ASP A 415 -6.35 1.82 -12.80
C ASP A 415 -7.71 1.24 -13.22
N LEU A 416 -7.89 0.91 -14.49
CA LEU A 416 -9.07 0.17 -14.99
C LEU A 416 -8.99 -1.33 -14.65
N ILE A 417 -7.79 -1.91 -14.61
CA ILE A 417 -7.60 -3.35 -14.29
C ILE A 417 -7.87 -3.65 -12.81
N THR A 418 -7.74 -2.68 -11.90
CA THR A 418 -8.08 -2.87 -10.47
C THR A 418 -9.60 -2.88 -10.20
N LEU A 419 -10.43 -2.46 -11.17
CA LEU A 419 -11.89 -2.46 -11.09
C LEU A 419 -12.54 -3.68 -11.77
N LEU A 420 -11.77 -4.50 -12.48
CA LEU A 420 -12.28 -5.72 -13.11
C LEU A 420 -12.15 -6.90 -12.15
N PRO A 421 -13.15 -7.80 -12.09
CA PRO A 421 -13.04 -9.02 -11.31
C PRO A 421 -11.81 -9.81 -11.77
N PRO A 422 -11.15 -10.57 -10.87
CA PRO A 422 -10.27 -11.63 -11.31
C PRO A 422 -11.11 -12.61 -12.13
N GLU A 423 -11.06 -12.51 -13.46
CA GLU A 423 -11.53 -13.61 -14.28
C GLU A 423 -10.62 -14.81 -13.99
N HIS A 424 -11.29 -15.89 -13.62
CA HIS A 424 -10.85 -17.26 -13.36
C HIS A 424 -9.35 -17.56 -13.61
N GLY A 425 -8.70 -18.09 -12.56
CA GLY A 425 -7.30 -18.53 -12.62
C GLY A 425 -7.05 -19.79 -13.44
#